data_AF-A0A1B2LZE5-F1
#
_entry.id   AF-A0A1B2LZE5-F1
#
_cell.length_a   1.000
_cell.length_b   1.000
_cell.length_c   1.000
_cell.angle_alpha   90.00
_cell.angle_beta   90.00
_cell.angle_gamma   90.00
#
_symmetry.space_group_name_H-M   'P 1'
#
loop_
_entity.id
_entity.type
_entity.pdbx_description
1 polymer ?
#
loop_
_entity_poly.entity_id
_entity_poly.type
_entity_poly.pdbx_seq_one_letter_code
_entity_poly.pdbx_strand_id
1 'polypeptide(L)' 'MTKSRSEIQHASDLKRNVKVKGFKLKLDDIAYIEDVAKRHNLSHNELLIQAIQFFDENKRVN' A
#
# COMPACT_ATOMS: atom_id res chain seq x y z
N MET A 1 -26.65 19.88 -1.24
CA MET A 1 -26.16 18.71 -0.48
C MET A 1 -24.67 18.92 -0.20
N THR A 2 -24.27 19.05 1.06
CA THR A 2 -22.85 19.14 1.45
C THR A 2 -22.23 17.75 1.33
N LYS A 3 -21.16 17.60 0.54
CA LYS A 3 -20.44 16.32 0.42
C LYS A 3 -19.85 15.92 1.77
N SER A 4 -19.95 14.64 2.11
CA SER A 4 -19.26 14.06 3.26
C SER A 4 -17.73 14.16 3.08
N ARG A 5 -17.00 14.12 4.20
CA ARG A 5 -15.52 14.13 4.18
C ARG A 5 -14.96 12.98 3.33
N SER A 6 -15.61 11.81 3.35
CA SER A 6 -15.22 10.66 2.54
C SER A 6 -15.36 10.93 1.04
N GLU A 7 -16.45 11.57 0.62
CA GLU A 7 -16.67 11.91 -0.80
C GLU A 7 -15.70 12.99 -1.29
N ILE A 8 -15.33 13.93 -0.43
CA ILE A 8 -14.32 14.94 -0.72
C ILE A 8 -12.94 14.29 -0.89
N GLN A 9 -12.55 13.42 0.04
CA GLN A 9 -11.28 12.70 -0.04
C GLN A 9 -11.23 11.81 -1.28
N HIS A 10 -12.30 11.07 -1.57
CA HIS A 10 -12.39 10.22 -2.75
C HIS A 10 -12.23 11.03 -4.05
N ALA A 11 -12.89 12.19 -4.16
CA ALA A 11 -12.74 13.06 -5.32
C ALA A 11 -11.31 13.63 -5.46
N SER A 12 -10.64 13.92 -4.34
CA SER A 12 -9.24 14.36 -4.32
C SER A 12 -8.29 13.24 -4.75
N ASP A 13 -8.49 12.03 -4.23
CA ASP A 13 -7.68 10.85 -4.56
C ASP A 13 -7.81 10.50 -6.04
N LEU A 14 -9.03 10.53 -6.58
CA LEU A 14 -9.29 10.35 -8.02
C LEU A 14 -8.59 11.40 -8.88
N LYS A 15 -8.59 12.68 -8.48
CA LYS A 15 -7.84 13.73 -9.20
C LYS A 15 -6.34 13.47 -9.25
N ARG A 16 -5.81 12.77 -8.23
CA ARG A 16 -4.39 12.37 -8.12
C ARG A 16 -4.15 10.96 -8.66
N ASN A 17 -5.15 10.31 -9.24
CA ASN A 17 -5.13 8.92 -9.70
C ASN A 17 -4.65 7.92 -8.64
N VAL A 18 -4.97 8.17 -7.36
CA VAL A 18 -4.69 7.27 -6.25
C VAL A 18 -5.99 6.75 -5.64
N LYS A 19 -5.92 5.59 -4.98
CA LYS A 19 -7.04 5.00 -4.24
C LYS A 19 -6.51 4.23 -3.05
N VAL A 20 -7.19 4.32 -1.91
CA VAL A 20 -6.91 3.47 -0.75
C VAL A 20 -7.30 2.02 -1.06
N LYS A 21 -6.35 1.10 -0.90
CA LYS A 21 -6.58 -0.34 -0.96
C LYS A 21 -6.25 -0.94 0.41
N GLY A 22 -7.27 -1.40 1.13
CA GLY A 22 -7.11 -2.08 2.41
C GLY A 22 -7.11 -3.60 2.26
N PHE A 23 -6.23 -4.28 2.98
CA PHE A 23 -6.20 -5.74 3.08
C PHE A 23 -6.44 -6.16 4.54
N LYS A 24 -7.09 -7.31 4.73
CA LYS A 24 -7.14 -7.97 6.04
C LYS A 24 -5.91 -8.88 6.14
N LEU A 25 -5.07 -8.63 7.14
CA LEU A 25 -3.84 -9.37 7.40
C LEU A 25 -3.86 -9.89 8.84
N LYS A 26 -3.04 -10.90 9.14
CA LYS A 26 -2.83 -11.31 10.53
C LYS A 26 -2.06 -10.22 11.27
N LEU A 27 -2.27 -10.12 12.57
CA LEU A 27 -1.57 -9.13 13.40
C LEU A 27 -0.05 -9.31 13.35
N ASP A 28 0.42 -10.56 13.36
CA ASP A 28 1.84 -10.88 13.27
C ASP A 28 2.44 -10.43 11.93
N ASP A 29 1.71 -10.62 10.83
CA ASP A 29 2.14 -10.17 9.50
C ASP A 29 2.22 -8.63 9.44
N ILE A 30 1.27 -7.93 10.07
CA ILE A 30 1.29 -6.46 10.16
C ILE A 30 2.53 -5.99 10.95
N ALA A 31 2.77 -6.59 12.12
CA ALA A 31 3.93 -6.25 12.93
C ALA A 31 5.25 -6.49 12.19
N TYR A 32 5.33 -7.59 11.43
CA TYR A 32 6.48 -7.88 10.59
C TYR A 32 6.67 -6.85 9.48
N ILE A 33 5.61 -6.47 8.76
CA ILE A 33 5.66 -5.44 7.71
C ILE A 33 6.13 -4.10 8.29
N GLU A 34 5.60 -3.70 9.45
CA GLU A 34 5.99 -2.46 10.13
C GLU A 34 7.47 -2.46 10.52
N ASP A 35 7.97 -3.57 11.06
CA ASP A 35 9.38 -3.72 11.43
C ASP A 35 10.31 -3.67 10.21
N VAL A 36 9.96 -4.40 9.13
CA VAL A 36 10.73 -4.37 7.88
C VAL A 36 10.75 -2.96 7.29
N ALA A 37 9.60 -2.28 7.23
CA ALA A 37 9.49 -0.91 6.74
C ALA A 37 10.38 0.04 7.56
N LYS A 38 10.37 -0.07 8.89
CA LYS A 38 11.24 0.72 9.78
C LYS A 38 12.72 0.43 9.56
N ARG A 39 13.12 -0.85 9.51
CA ARG A 39 14.53 -1.25 9.31
C ARG A 39 15.12 -0.72 8.01
N HIS A 40 14.30 -0.65 6.96
CA HIS A 40 14.73 -0.19 5.65
C HIS A 40 14.37 1.28 5.36
N ASN A 41 13.81 2.01 6.33
CA ASN A 41 13.35 3.39 6.18
C ASN A 41 12.43 3.58 4.94
N LEU A 42 11.50 2.66 4.75
CA LEU A 42 10.51 2.67 3.66
C LEU A 42 9.11 2.93 4.21
N SER A 43 8.26 3.56 3.41
CA SER A 43 6.83 3.49 3.66
C SER A 43 6.28 2.10 3.36
N HIS A 44 5.15 1.76 3.98
CA HIS A 44 4.47 0.47 3.76
C HIS A 44 4.10 0.25 2.29
N ASN A 45 3.72 1.33 1.59
CA ASN A 45 3.37 1.28 0.18
C ASN A 45 4.61 1.02 -0.69
N GLU A 46 5.73 1.68 -0.41
CA GLU A 46 6.99 1.44 -1.13
C GLU A 46 7.47 0.00 -0.95
N LEU A 47 7.43 -0.50 0.29
CA LEU A 47 7.79 -1.88 0.59
C LEU A 47 6.91 -2.88 -0.17
N LEU A 48 5.58 -2.65 -0.20
CA LEU A 48 4.64 -3.51 -0.92
C LEU A 48 4.92 -3.53 -2.43
N ILE A 49 5.12 -2.35 -3.04
CA ILE A 49 5.36 -2.26 -4.49
C ILE A 49 6.68 -2.93 -4.86
N GLN A 50 7.75 -2.69 -4.10
CA GLN A 50 9.05 -3.33 -4.32
C GLN A 50 8.96 -4.87 -4.19
N ALA A 51 8.24 -5.37 -3.19
CA ALA A 51 8.05 -6.81 -3.01
C ALA A 51 7.30 -7.46 -4.19
N ILE A 52 6.27 -6.79 -4.72
CA ILE A 52 5.52 -7.28 -5.89
C ILE A 52 6.40 -7.28 -7.14
N GLN A 53 7.15 -6.20 -7.39
CA GLN A 53 8.07 -6.10 -8.52
C GLN A 53 9.13 -7.20 -8.46
N PHE A 54 9.77 -7.37 -7.30
CA PHE A 54 10.75 -8.43 -7.08
C PHE A 54 10.16 -9.83 -7.32
N PHE A 55 8.95 -10.09 -6.83
CA PHE A 55 8.29 -11.38 -7.05
C PHE A 55 8.04 -11.65 -8.54
N ASP A 56 7.50 -10.66 -9.27
CA ASP A 56 7.18 -10.77 -10.69
C ASP A 56 8.44 -10.95 -11.55
N GLU A 57 9.50 -10.19 -11.26
CA GLU A 57 10.81 -10.34 -11.91
C GLU A 57 11.37 -11.77 -11.73
N ASN A 58 11.39 -12.30 -10.50
CA ASN A 58 11.88 -13.66 -10.24
C ASN A 58 11.00 -14.76 -10.84
N LYS A 59 9.73 -14.47 -11.09
CA LYS A 59 8.80 -15.40 -11.77
C LYS A 59 8.93 -15.38 -13.29
N ARG A 60 9.42 -14.29 -13.89
CA ARG A 60 9.69 -14.21 -15.33
C ARG A 60 11.03 -14.83 -15.74
N VAL A 61 11.99 -14.87 -14.80
CA VAL A 61 13.34 -15.40 -15.04
C VAL A 61 13.39 -16.93 -14.87
N ASN A 62 12.38 -17.53 -14.26
CA ASN A 62 12.14 -18.98 -14.23
C ASN A 62 11.10 -19.41 -15.28
#